data_AF-A0A8B8YU42-F1
#
_entry.id   AF-A0A8B8YU42-F1
#
_cell.length_a   1.000
_cell.length_b   1.000
_cell.length_c   1.000
_cell.angle_alpha   90.00
_cell.angle_beta   90.00
_cell.angle_gamma   90.00
#
_symmetry.space_group_name_H-M   'P 1'
#
loop_
_entity.id
_entity.type
_entity.pdbx_description
1 polymer ?
#
loop_
_entity_poly.entity_id
_entity_poly.type
_entity_poly.pdbx_seq_one_letter_code
_entity_poly.pdbx_strand_id
1 'polypeptide(L)'
;MPVVMVLPWPAAQGLLRKCWEQLQRKVRQSRPGFPSLQWGPALAVQGPAILTEPANDTNGSKEISSFLESIFWMAAPQNRRSIEVNRCRRRNPHKLIKVKNNRDISPECGHLKQKHVLCGYCYEKVCKETAEIRRQREKQEGGPFKAPTVETMVLYLGETPSKQDQGKRIIERARKRPSWFTQN
;
A
#
# COMPACT_ATOMS: atom_id res chain seq x y z
N MET A 1 -33.77 -23.51 40.86
CA MET A 1 -32.36 -23.24 40.50
C MET A 1 -32.21 -23.35 38.99
N PRO A 2 -32.33 -22.29 38.19
CA PRO A 2 -31.89 -22.35 36.81
C PRO A 2 -30.41 -21.96 36.73
N VAL A 3 -29.59 -22.91 36.28
CA VAL A 3 -28.20 -22.70 35.91
C VAL A 3 -28.18 -21.93 34.59
N VAL A 4 -27.66 -20.71 34.60
CA VAL A 4 -27.36 -19.96 33.37
C VAL A 4 -26.04 -20.49 32.83
N MET A 5 -26.10 -21.28 31.76
CA MET A 5 -24.92 -21.58 30.93
C MET A 5 -24.49 -20.30 30.22
N VAL A 6 -23.35 -19.74 30.62
CA VAL A 6 -22.65 -18.70 29.88
C VAL A 6 -21.80 -19.38 28.81
N LEU A 7 -22.22 -19.29 27.55
CA LEU A 7 -21.37 -19.69 26.42
C LEU A 7 -20.19 -18.71 26.33
N PRO A 8 -18.93 -19.19 26.29
CA PRO A 8 -17.78 -18.33 26.21
C PRO A 8 -17.61 -17.88 24.75
N TRP A 9 -17.97 -16.63 24.45
CA TRP A 9 -17.79 -16.05 23.12
C TRP A 9 -16.34 -15.52 23.00
N PRO A 10 -15.40 -16.24 22.37
CA PRO A 10 -13.98 -15.87 22.44
C PRO A 10 -13.66 -14.67 21.57
N ALA A 11 -14.42 -14.50 20.48
CA ALA A 11 -14.24 -13.41 19.51
C ALA A 11 -14.61 -12.03 20.07
N ALA A 12 -15.67 -11.96 20.89
CA ALA A 12 -16.08 -10.73 21.56
C ALA A 12 -15.06 -10.31 22.63
N GLN A 13 -14.49 -11.27 23.34
CA GLN A 13 -13.49 -11.02 24.39
C GLN A 13 -12.20 -10.42 23.82
N GLY A 14 -11.75 -10.87 22.63
CA GLY A 14 -10.60 -10.31 21.94
C GLY A 14 -10.82 -8.88 21.42
N LEU A 15 -12.01 -8.58 20.90
CA LEU A 15 -12.39 -7.24 20.46
C LEU A 15 -12.53 -6.27 21.64
N LEU A 16 -13.15 -6.70 22.73
CA LEU A 16 -13.28 -5.91 23.95
C LEU A 16 -11.92 -5.66 24.60
N ARG A 17 -11.01 -6.65 24.62
CA ARG A 17 -9.62 -6.45 25.08
C ARG A 17 -8.88 -5.42 24.23
N LYS A 18 -8.96 -5.49 22.91
CA LYS A 18 -8.30 -4.52 22.03
C LYS A 18 -8.90 -3.12 22.17
N CYS A 19 -10.21 -3.02 22.35
CA CYS A 19 -10.89 -1.75 22.60
C CYS A 19 -10.48 -1.17 23.97
N TRP A 20 -10.38 -2.00 25.00
CA TRP A 20 -9.93 -1.62 26.33
C TRP A 20 -8.45 -1.20 26.35
N GLU A 21 -7.59 -1.91 25.64
CA GLU A 21 -6.18 -1.56 25.48
C GLU A 21 -6.00 -0.25 24.69
N GLN A 22 -6.83 0.02 23.68
CA GLN A 22 -6.87 1.32 22.99
C GLN A 22 -7.37 2.43 23.90
N LEU A 23 -8.38 2.17 24.74
CA LEU A 23 -8.90 3.13 25.71
C LEU A 23 -7.85 3.44 26.78
N GLN A 24 -7.20 2.43 27.34
CA GLN A 24 -6.11 2.60 28.31
C GLN A 24 -4.90 3.33 27.71
N ARG A 25 -4.57 3.11 26.44
CA ARG A 25 -3.53 3.88 25.73
C ARG A 25 -3.93 5.35 25.56
N LYS A 26 -5.20 5.63 25.21
CA LYS A 26 -5.71 7.02 25.15
C LYS A 26 -5.74 7.69 26.52
N VAL A 27 -6.12 6.97 27.58
CA VAL A 27 -6.17 7.49 28.95
C VAL A 27 -4.76 7.70 29.53
N ARG A 28 -3.77 6.88 29.17
CA ARG A 28 -2.36 7.11 29.53
C ARG A 28 -1.73 8.28 28.75
N GLN A 29 -2.20 8.56 27.53
CA GLN A 29 -1.78 9.73 26.77
C GLN A 29 -2.41 11.03 27.32
N SER A 30 -3.53 10.94 28.04
CA SER A 30 -4.08 12.04 28.85
C SER A 30 -3.48 12.03 30.25
N ARG A 31 -2.20 12.38 30.37
CA ARG A 31 -1.63 12.85 31.65
C ARG A 31 -2.26 14.23 31.96
N PRO A 32 -2.62 14.57 33.20
CA PRO A 32 -3.09 15.92 33.51
C PRO A 32 -1.91 16.87 33.31
N GLY A 33 -1.96 17.68 32.24
CA GLY A 33 -0.88 18.61 31.89
C GLY A 33 -0.74 18.97 30.43
N PHE A 34 -1.48 18.35 29.50
CA PHE A 34 -1.50 18.77 28.08
C PHE A 34 -2.94 19.00 27.60
N PRO A 35 -3.29 20.22 27.12
CA PRO A 35 -4.64 20.51 26.66
C PRO A 35 -4.90 19.80 25.33
N SER A 36 -6.00 19.05 25.29
CA SER A 36 -6.63 18.52 24.09
C SER A 36 -6.81 19.61 23.03
N LEU A 37 -6.52 19.29 21.76
CA LEU A 37 -6.86 20.12 20.60
C LEU A 37 -8.32 20.61 20.68
N GLN A 38 -8.49 21.89 21.01
CA GLN A 38 -9.73 22.60 20.78
C GLN A 38 -9.80 23.00 19.31
N TRP A 39 -10.79 22.48 18.61
CA TRP A 39 -11.25 23.05 17.35
C TRP A 39 -11.92 24.39 17.65
N GLY A 40 -11.32 25.49 17.17
CA GLY A 40 -11.83 26.85 17.18
C GLY A 40 -10.68 27.87 17.07
N PRO A 41 -10.78 28.97 16.30
CA PRO A 41 -9.72 29.96 16.24
C PRO A 41 -9.79 30.82 17.51
N ALA A 42 -9.08 30.39 18.55
CA ALA A 42 -8.81 31.24 19.70
C ALA A 42 -7.60 32.12 19.37
N LEU A 43 -7.84 33.41 19.10
CA LEU A 43 -6.82 34.44 19.22
C LEU A 43 -6.38 34.51 20.68
N ALA A 44 -5.30 33.81 21.02
CA ALA A 44 -4.60 33.98 22.28
C ALA A 44 -3.13 34.22 21.95
N VAL A 45 -2.75 35.49 21.89
CA VAL A 45 -1.35 35.91 21.99
C VAL A 45 -0.95 35.70 23.45
N GLN A 46 -0.30 34.58 23.75
CA GLN A 46 0.48 34.41 24.98
C GLN A 46 1.77 35.21 24.79
N GLY A 47 1.74 36.48 25.18
CA GLY A 47 2.95 37.26 25.41
C GLY A 47 3.57 36.85 26.75
N PRO A 48 4.90 36.76 26.88
CA PRO A 48 5.52 36.49 28.16
C PRO A 48 5.25 37.64 29.12
N ALA A 49 4.53 37.35 30.21
CA ALA A 49 4.37 38.26 31.33
C ALA A 49 5.62 38.20 32.23
N ILE A 50 6.73 38.77 31.76
CA ILE A 50 7.82 39.22 32.62
C ILE A 50 8.37 40.52 32.04
N LEU A 51 7.72 41.64 32.41
CA LEU A 51 8.44 42.89 32.62
C LEU A 51 9.22 42.69 33.92
N THR A 52 10.47 42.25 33.81
CA THR A 52 11.49 42.55 34.81
C THR A 52 12.38 43.61 34.21
N GLU A 53 12.54 44.69 34.98
CA GLU A 53 13.36 45.88 34.78
C GLU A 53 14.67 45.69 33.98
N PRO A 54 15.17 46.75 33.32
CA PRO A 54 16.29 46.69 32.40
C PRO A 54 17.61 46.46 33.15
N ALA A 55 18.10 45.22 33.14
CA ALA A 55 19.49 44.94 33.46
C ALA A 55 20.35 45.24 32.22
N ASN A 56 21.24 46.20 32.41
CA ASN A 56 22.16 46.74 31.44
C ASN A 56 23.28 45.73 31.16
N ASP A 57 23.07 44.82 30.21
CA ASP A 57 24.13 43.96 29.68
C ASP A 57 24.23 44.10 28.16
N THR A 58 25.14 44.99 27.76
CA THR A 58 25.70 45.16 26.42
C THR A 58 26.43 43.89 25.95
N ASN A 59 25.72 42.82 25.61
CA ASN A 59 26.19 41.81 24.65
C ASN A 59 25.09 40.78 24.35
N GLY A 60 24.51 40.78 23.15
CA GLY A 60 23.57 39.70 22.78
C GLY A 60 22.55 40.01 21.68
N SER A 61 22.56 41.18 21.06
CA SER A 61 21.59 41.52 20.01
C SER A 61 21.83 40.82 18.65
N LYS A 62 22.87 40.00 18.51
CA LYS A 62 23.24 39.34 17.23
C LYS A 62 22.56 37.99 16.97
N GLU A 63 22.04 37.31 17.99
CA GLU A 63 21.45 35.97 17.78
C GLU A 63 19.97 36.00 17.37
N ILE A 64 19.21 37.01 17.83
CA ILE A 64 17.80 37.17 17.44
C ILE A 64 17.69 37.78 16.03
N SER A 65 18.64 38.66 15.65
CA SER A 65 18.69 39.24 14.30
C SER A 65 18.97 38.18 13.24
N SER A 66 19.86 37.21 13.52
CA SER A 66 20.23 36.15 12.57
C SER A 66 19.10 35.14 12.33
N PHE A 67 18.29 34.83 13.35
CA PHE A 67 17.13 33.94 13.22
C PHE A 67 15.99 34.60 12.42
N LEU A 68 15.71 35.88 12.69
CA LEU A 68 14.73 36.64 11.94
C LEU A 68 15.19 36.88 10.50
N GLU A 69 16.47 37.20 10.27
CA GLU A 69 17.05 37.24 8.92
C GLU A 69 16.80 35.93 8.18
N SER A 70 17.12 34.78 8.77
CA SER A 70 16.91 33.46 8.15
C SER A 70 15.45 33.20 7.75
N ILE A 71 14.47 33.68 8.53
CA ILE A 71 13.04 33.58 8.22
C ILE A 71 12.63 34.54 7.08
N PHE A 72 13.23 35.74 7.00
CA PHE A 72 13.01 36.69 5.90
C PHE A 72 13.60 36.24 4.56
N TRP A 73 14.63 35.38 4.56
CA TRP A 73 15.20 34.76 3.36
C TRP A 73 14.39 33.56 2.84
N MET A 74 13.38 33.09 3.57
CA MET A 74 12.49 32.04 3.10
C MET A 74 11.45 32.64 2.15
N ALA A 75 11.45 32.18 0.89
CA ALA A 75 10.45 32.58 -0.08
C ALA A 75 9.04 32.14 0.36
N ALA A 76 8.33 33.04 1.03
CA ALA A 76 6.95 32.83 1.46
C ALA A 76 5.97 33.44 0.45
N PRO A 77 4.82 32.81 0.18
CA PRO A 77 3.78 33.42 -0.66
C PRO A 77 3.30 34.73 -0.03
N GLN A 78 3.56 35.85 -0.70
CA GLN A 78 3.19 37.18 -0.20
C GLN A 78 1.67 37.32 0.06
N ASN A 79 0.84 36.67 -0.74
CA ASN A 79 -0.62 36.75 -0.65
C ASN A 79 -1.29 35.40 -0.83
N ARG A 80 -2.40 35.19 -0.11
CA ARG A 80 -3.29 34.05 -0.32
C ARG A 80 -3.94 34.14 -1.71
N ARG A 81 -3.90 33.05 -2.47
CA ARG A 81 -4.58 32.97 -3.77
C ARG A 81 -6.09 32.94 -3.61
N SER A 82 -6.80 33.68 -4.46
CA SER A 82 -8.27 33.65 -4.51
C SER A 82 -8.79 32.27 -4.93
N ILE A 83 -10.06 32.00 -4.62
CA ILE A 83 -10.73 30.75 -4.99
C ILE A 83 -10.81 30.62 -6.52
N GLU A 84 -11.07 31.72 -7.22
CA GLU A 84 -11.14 31.78 -8.68
C GLU A 84 -9.80 31.40 -9.33
N VAL A 85 -8.70 32.00 -8.88
CA VAL A 85 -7.35 31.68 -9.35
C VAL A 85 -7.03 30.20 -9.12
N ASN A 86 -7.41 29.67 -7.96
CA ASN A 86 -7.21 28.25 -7.67
C ASN A 86 -8.08 27.34 -8.55
N ARG A 87 -9.33 27.73 -8.84
CA ARG A 87 -10.22 26.96 -9.72
C ARG A 87 -9.70 26.97 -11.16
N CYS A 88 -9.34 28.12 -11.72
CA CYS A 88 -8.76 28.21 -13.06
C CYS A 88 -7.45 27.40 -13.15
N ARG A 89 -6.60 27.47 -12.12
CA ARG A 89 -5.37 26.69 -12.07
C ARG A 89 -5.62 25.18 -11.97
N ARG A 90 -6.67 24.71 -11.29
CA ARG A 90 -6.96 23.27 -11.06
C ARG A 90 -7.83 22.65 -12.16
N ARG A 91 -8.81 23.39 -12.68
CA ARG A 91 -9.79 22.93 -13.69
C ARG A 91 -9.36 23.21 -15.13
N ASN A 92 -8.14 23.70 -15.35
CA ASN A 92 -7.57 23.81 -16.69
C ASN A 92 -7.62 22.43 -17.38
N PRO A 93 -8.15 22.31 -18.61
CA PRO A 93 -8.30 21.04 -19.32
C PRO A 93 -6.99 20.26 -19.47
N HIS A 94 -5.84 20.95 -19.51
CA HIS A 94 -4.53 20.29 -19.53
C HIS A 94 -4.24 19.48 -18.25
N LYS A 95 -4.85 19.84 -17.12
CA LYS A 95 -4.70 19.13 -15.84
C LYS A 95 -5.80 18.12 -15.58
N LEU A 96 -6.84 18.09 -16.42
CA LEU A 96 -7.89 17.09 -16.33
C LEU A 96 -7.41 15.77 -16.91
N ILE A 97 -7.92 14.67 -16.37
CA ILE A 97 -7.60 13.33 -16.87
C ILE A 97 -8.25 13.19 -18.25
N LYS A 98 -7.42 12.94 -19.27
CA LYS A 98 -7.90 12.72 -20.63
C LYS A 98 -8.64 11.38 -20.71
N VAL A 99 -9.78 11.37 -21.38
CA VAL A 99 -10.54 10.14 -21.67
C VAL A 99 -9.74 9.25 -22.61
N LYS A 100 -9.67 7.95 -22.31
CA LYS A 100 -8.95 6.95 -23.11
C LYS A 100 -9.94 6.02 -23.81
N ASN A 101 -9.90 5.99 -25.14
CA ASN A 101 -10.82 5.21 -25.99
C ASN A 101 -10.21 3.88 -26.47
N ASN A 102 -9.13 3.43 -25.83
CA ASN A 102 -8.35 2.27 -26.25
C ASN A 102 -8.74 0.98 -25.51
N ARG A 103 -10.01 0.85 -25.09
CA ARG A 103 -10.54 -0.32 -24.41
C ARG A 103 -11.30 -1.20 -25.40
N ASP A 104 -10.92 -2.45 -25.50
CA ASP A 104 -11.55 -3.48 -26.33
C ASP A 104 -11.97 -4.68 -25.48
N ILE A 105 -12.85 -5.52 -26.01
CA ILE A 105 -13.26 -6.78 -25.37
C ILE A 105 -12.27 -7.89 -25.75
N SER A 106 -11.85 -8.71 -24.78
CA SER A 106 -10.99 -9.86 -25.06
C SER A 106 -11.77 -11.03 -25.65
N PRO A 107 -11.28 -11.68 -26.73
CA PRO A 107 -12.01 -12.78 -27.38
C PRO A 107 -12.11 -14.03 -26.49
N GLU A 108 -11.09 -14.33 -25.70
CA GLU A 108 -11.04 -15.54 -24.87
C GLU A 108 -12.01 -15.55 -23.69
N CYS A 109 -12.18 -14.41 -23.02
CA CYS A 109 -12.86 -14.33 -21.72
C CYS A 109 -13.91 -13.23 -21.64
N GLY A 110 -14.09 -12.41 -22.67
CA GLY A 110 -15.05 -11.30 -22.69
C GLY A 110 -14.72 -10.11 -21.79
N HIS A 111 -13.59 -10.12 -21.06
CA HIS A 111 -13.22 -8.99 -20.20
C HIS A 111 -12.65 -7.81 -21.00
N LEU A 112 -12.84 -6.59 -20.49
CA LEU A 112 -12.24 -5.40 -21.07
C LEU A 112 -10.71 -5.44 -20.93
N LYS A 113 -10.02 -5.28 -22.05
CA LYS A 113 -8.56 -5.13 -22.14
C LYS A 113 -8.20 -3.83 -22.85
N GLN A 114 -6.97 -3.39 -22.68
CA GLN A 114 -6.46 -2.25 -23.43
C GLN A 114 -5.86 -2.72 -24.77
N LYS A 115 -6.03 -1.92 -25.83
CA LYS A 115 -5.33 -2.12 -27.12
C LYS A 115 -3.82 -2.21 -26.88
N HIS A 116 -3.18 -3.19 -27.54
CA HIS A 116 -1.74 -3.49 -27.41
C HIS A 116 -1.28 -3.96 -26.01
N VAL A 117 -2.21 -4.35 -25.13
CA VAL A 117 -1.90 -4.94 -23.82
C VAL A 117 -2.61 -6.29 -23.70
N LEU A 118 -1.94 -7.27 -23.08
CA LEU A 118 -2.55 -8.57 -22.79
C LEU A 118 -3.73 -8.42 -21.83
N CYS A 119 -4.70 -9.34 -21.91
CA CYS A 119 -5.82 -9.34 -20.97
C CYS A 119 -5.33 -9.68 -19.56
N GLY A 120 -5.61 -8.81 -18.58
CA GLY A 120 -5.18 -9.01 -17.20
C GLY A 120 -5.73 -10.31 -16.58
N TYR A 121 -6.98 -10.67 -16.88
CA TYR A 121 -7.61 -11.89 -16.36
C TYR A 121 -6.96 -13.17 -16.93
N CYS A 122 -6.81 -13.25 -18.25
CA CYS A 122 -6.16 -14.40 -18.89
C CYS A 122 -4.69 -14.52 -18.45
N TYR A 123 -4.00 -13.39 -18.32
CA TYR A 123 -2.63 -13.36 -17.84
C TYR A 123 -2.53 -13.87 -16.39
N GLU A 124 -3.42 -13.43 -15.49
CA GLU A 124 -3.45 -13.89 -14.11
C GLU A 124 -3.66 -15.41 -14.01
N LYS A 125 -4.52 -15.98 -14.86
CA LYS A 125 -4.72 -17.44 -14.96
C LYS A 125 -3.42 -18.17 -15.32
N VAL A 126 -2.66 -17.65 -16.29
CA VAL A 126 -1.37 -18.21 -16.71
C VAL A 126 -0.33 -18.04 -15.62
N CYS A 127 -0.29 -16.89 -14.95
CA CYS A 127 0.60 -16.64 -13.80
C CYS A 127 0.35 -17.65 -12.66
N LYS A 128 -0.92 -17.95 -12.35
CA LYS A 128 -1.26 -18.95 -11.32
C LYS A 128 -0.75 -20.33 -11.70
N GLU A 129 -0.98 -20.78 -12.94
CA GLU A 129 -0.52 -22.11 -13.37
C GLU A 129 1.01 -22.20 -13.40
N THR A 130 1.68 -21.19 -13.96
CA THR A 130 3.15 -21.14 -14.01
C THR A 130 3.80 -21.01 -12.65
N ALA A 131 3.17 -20.33 -11.69
CA ALA A 131 3.64 -20.27 -10.31
C ALA A 131 3.62 -21.66 -9.65
N GLU A 132 2.57 -22.45 -9.88
CA GLU A 132 2.53 -23.81 -9.35
C GLU A 132 3.55 -24.74 -10.01
N ILE A 133 3.79 -24.60 -11.33
CA ILE A 133 4.85 -25.33 -12.04
C ILE A 133 6.22 -24.98 -11.44
N ARG A 134 6.47 -23.68 -11.18
CA ARG A 134 7.72 -23.23 -10.53
C ARG A 134 7.89 -23.84 -9.14
N ARG A 135 6.83 -23.88 -8.32
CA ARG A 135 6.87 -24.53 -7.00
C ARG A 135 7.21 -26.01 -7.07
N GLN A 136 6.68 -26.73 -8.06
CA GLN A 136 7.02 -28.14 -8.24
C GLN A 136 8.46 -28.33 -8.71
N ARG A 137 8.92 -27.47 -9.62
CA ARG A 137 10.30 -27.44 -10.06
C ARG A 137 11.26 -27.22 -8.88
N GLU A 138 10.94 -26.25 -8.02
CA GLU A 138 11.73 -25.95 -6.82
C GLU A 138 11.77 -27.12 -5.83
N LYS A 139 10.64 -27.83 -5.66
CA LYS A 139 10.59 -29.05 -4.83
C LYS A 139 11.47 -30.17 -5.38
N GLN A 140 11.53 -30.33 -6.71
CA GLN A 140 12.41 -31.31 -7.36
C GLN A 140 13.89 -30.92 -7.27
N GLU A 141 14.21 -29.62 -7.41
CA GLU A 141 15.59 -29.12 -7.34
C GLU A 141 16.15 -29.17 -5.92
N GLY A 142 15.31 -28.94 -4.89
CA GLY A 142 15.68 -29.12 -3.49
C GLY A 142 16.75 -28.13 -3.01
N GLY A 143 16.89 -26.97 -3.65
CA GLY A 143 17.76 -25.89 -3.20
C GLY A 143 18.16 -24.89 -4.29
N PRO A 144 18.79 -23.76 -3.90
CA PRO A 144 19.33 -22.79 -4.85
C PRO A 144 20.50 -23.36 -5.65
N PHE A 145 20.73 -22.84 -6.87
CA PHE A 145 21.83 -23.19 -7.78
C PHE A 145 21.85 -24.62 -8.37
N LYS A 146 20.73 -25.33 -8.36
CA LYS A 146 20.59 -26.68 -8.96
C LYS A 146 19.81 -26.66 -10.27
N ALA A 147 20.18 -25.75 -11.17
CA ALA A 147 19.57 -25.70 -12.50
C ALA A 147 20.00 -26.93 -13.32
N PRO A 148 19.07 -27.68 -13.93
CA PRO A 148 19.43 -28.83 -14.76
C PRO A 148 20.00 -28.38 -16.11
N THR A 149 20.79 -29.26 -16.72
CA THR A 149 21.28 -29.11 -18.11
C THR A 149 20.24 -29.58 -19.14
N VAL A 150 19.25 -30.37 -18.70
CA VAL A 150 18.21 -30.95 -19.58
C VAL A 150 16.97 -30.07 -19.67
N GLU A 151 16.27 -30.16 -20.79
CA GLU A 151 14.98 -29.48 -21.00
C GLU A 151 13.90 -29.99 -20.02
N THR A 152 12.90 -29.14 -19.75
CA THR A 152 11.76 -29.48 -18.91
C THR A 152 10.49 -29.68 -19.71
N MET A 153 9.76 -30.73 -19.38
CA MET A 153 8.41 -31.00 -19.87
C MET A 153 7.42 -31.00 -18.70
N VAL A 154 6.22 -30.45 -18.91
CA VAL A 154 5.13 -30.47 -17.92
C VAL A 154 4.11 -31.53 -18.33
N LEU A 155 3.82 -32.47 -17.43
CA LEU A 155 2.79 -33.50 -17.62
C LEU A 155 1.63 -33.27 -16.66
N TYR A 156 0.41 -33.42 -17.17
CA TYR A 156 -0.81 -33.38 -16.36
C TYR A 156 -1.34 -34.79 -16.06
N LEU A 157 -2.37 -34.87 -15.21
CA LEU A 157 -2.96 -36.15 -14.83
C LEU A 157 -3.49 -36.92 -16.04
N GLY A 158 -3.02 -38.17 -16.19
CA GLY A 158 -3.45 -39.09 -17.25
C GLY A 158 -2.68 -38.97 -18.56
N GLU A 159 -1.66 -38.12 -18.62
CA GLU A 159 -0.80 -37.97 -19.80
C GLU A 159 0.46 -38.82 -19.66
N THR A 160 0.84 -39.51 -20.75
CA THR A 160 2.12 -40.24 -20.84
C THR A 160 3.15 -39.42 -21.64
N PRO A 161 4.44 -39.47 -21.28
CA PRO A 161 5.48 -38.78 -22.03
C PRO A 161 5.55 -39.27 -23.49
N SER A 162 5.70 -38.34 -24.43
CA SER A 162 5.85 -38.69 -25.85
C SER A 162 7.22 -39.30 -26.12
N LYS A 163 7.35 -40.03 -27.24
CA LYS A 163 8.63 -40.61 -27.68
C LYS A 163 9.72 -39.55 -27.90
N GLN A 164 9.31 -38.33 -28.30
CA GLN A 164 10.23 -37.20 -28.51
C GLN A 164 10.70 -36.54 -27.21
N ASP A 165 10.00 -36.78 -26.11
CA ASP A 165 10.32 -36.18 -24.80
C ASP A 165 11.14 -37.10 -23.91
N GLN A 166 11.60 -38.23 -24.46
CA GLN A 166 12.48 -39.16 -23.77
C GLN A 166 13.80 -38.45 -23.42
N GLY A 167 14.12 -38.39 -22.12
CA GLY A 167 15.32 -37.72 -21.60
C GLY A 167 15.11 -36.29 -21.09
N LYS A 168 13.90 -35.71 -21.23
CA LYS A 168 13.56 -34.42 -20.62
C LYS A 168 13.17 -34.59 -19.14
N ARG A 169 13.39 -33.55 -18.33
CA ARG A 169 12.94 -33.51 -16.93
C ARG A 169 11.43 -33.33 -16.87
N ILE A 170 10.76 -34.27 -16.23
CA ILE A 170 9.30 -34.29 -16.11
C ILE A 170 8.86 -33.54 -14.84
N ILE A 171 7.99 -32.54 -15.01
CA ILE A 171 7.30 -31.83 -13.93
C ILE A 171 5.83 -32.25 -13.93
N GLU A 172 5.43 -33.01 -12.92
CA GLU A 172 4.09 -33.58 -12.82
C GLU A 172 3.10 -32.63 -12.13
N ARG A 173 1.99 -32.31 -12.81
CA ARG A 173 0.88 -31.52 -12.28
C ARG A 173 -0.29 -32.41 -11.92
N ALA A 174 -0.67 -32.41 -10.64
CA ALA A 174 -1.88 -33.08 -10.12
C ALA A 174 -3.18 -32.33 -10.48
N ARG A 175 -3.32 -31.92 -11.75
CA ARG A 175 -4.50 -31.24 -12.30
C ARG A 175 -4.78 -31.80 -13.69
N LYS A 176 -6.00 -31.63 -14.19
CA LYS A 176 -6.31 -31.84 -15.62
C LYS A 176 -5.69 -30.72 -16.47
N ARG A 177 -5.26 -31.05 -17.68
CA ARG A 177 -4.68 -30.08 -18.61
C ARG A 177 -5.68 -28.95 -18.94
N PRO A 178 -5.30 -27.68 -18.81
CA PRO A 178 -6.13 -26.57 -19.27
C PRO A 178 -6.26 -26.56 -20.79
N SER A 179 -7.44 -26.21 -21.32
CA SER A 179 -7.71 -26.19 -22.78
C SER A 179 -6.81 -25.26 -23.59
N TRP A 180 -6.35 -24.15 -22.99
CA TRP A 180 -5.48 -23.16 -23.63
C TRP A 180 -3.99 -23.54 -23.59
N PHE A 181 -3.63 -24.60 -22.86
CA PHE A 181 -2.24 -25.05 -22.74
C PHE A 181 -2.08 -26.33 -23.57
N THR A 182 -1.66 -26.19 -24.83
CA THR A 182 -1.48 -27.31 -25.76
C THR A 182 -0.25 -28.17 -25.40
N GLN A 183 -0.22 -29.41 -25.88
CA GLN A 183 0.98 -30.24 -25.86
C GLN A 183 1.75 -29.99 -27.15
N ASN A 184 2.98 -29.50 -27.01
CA ASN A 184 3.90 -29.21 -28.10
C ASN A 184 5.13 -30.10 -27.97
#